data_AF-A0A920PWQ1-F1
#
_entry.id   AF-A0A920PWQ1-F1
#
_cell.length_a   1.000
_cell.length_b   1.000
_cell.length_c   1.000
_cell.angle_alpha   90.00
_cell.angle_beta   90.00
_cell.angle_gamma   90.00
#
_symmetry.space_group_name_H-M   'P 1'
#
loop_
_entity.id
_entity.type
_entity.pdbx_description
1 polymer ?
#
loop_
_entity_poly.entity_id
_entity_poly.type
_entity_poly.pdbx_seq_one_letter_code
_entity_poly.pdbx_strand_id
1 'polypeptide(L)'
;MLHIYNTLAKRVEEIQPATPGFIEMYTCGPTVYRDAHIGNMRTYIMADWTRAITDSQRSQSNPHQEHHRLWSYAPGIGGGRRR
;
A
#
# COMPACT_ATOMS: atom_id res chain seq x y z
N MET A 1 2.44 5.48 -17.57
CA MET A 1 1.86 6.26 -16.46
C MET A 1 0.70 5.50 -15.85
N LEU A 2 0.73 5.23 -14.54
CA LEU A 2 -0.29 4.42 -13.85
C LEU A 2 -1.53 5.27 -13.55
N HIS A 3 -2.70 4.73 -13.89
CA HIS A 3 -3.99 5.36 -13.61
C HIS A 3 -4.78 4.51 -12.63
N ILE A 4 -5.38 5.13 -11.61
CA ILE A 4 -6.22 4.46 -10.61
C ILE A 4 -7.60 5.11 -10.59
N TYR A 5 -8.62 4.29 -10.33
CA TYR A 5 -9.96 4.79 -10.11
C TYR A 5 -10.06 5.48 -8.75
N ASN A 6 -10.32 6.78 -8.76
CA ASN A 6 -10.54 7.56 -7.56
C ASN A 6 -12.02 7.47 -7.16
N THR A 7 -12.30 6.79 -6.05
CA THR A 7 -13.66 6.64 -5.52
C THR A 7 -14.31 7.96 -5.09
N LEU A 8 -13.51 8.93 -4.60
CA LEU A 8 -14.01 10.25 -4.22
C LEU A 8 -14.51 11.03 -5.45
N ALA A 9 -13.77 10.94 -6.54
CA ALA A 9 -14.02 11.67 -7.78
C ALA A 9 -14.83 10.88 -8.82
N LYS A 10 -15.03 9.58 -8.59
CA LYS A 10 -15.70 8.60 -9.46
C LYS A 10 -15.16 8.57 -10.90
N ARG A 11 -13.86 8.75 -11.06
CA ARG A 11 -13.19 8.74 -12.36
C ARG A 11 -11.80 8.11 -12.25
N VAL A 12 -11.27 7.70 -13.38
CA VAL A 12 -9.89 7.24 -13.50
C VAL A 12 -8.98 8.47 -13.54
N GLU A 13 -7.99 8.50 -12.65
CA GLU A 13 -7.03 9.60 -12.53
C GLU A 13 -5.60 9.07 -12.55
N GLU A 14 -4.68 9.91 -12.99
CA GLU A 14 -3.25 9.64 -12.90
C GLU A 14 -2.78 9.79 -11.45
N ILE A 15 -1.93 8.87 -10.98
CA ILE A 15 -1.32 8.99 -9.65
C ILE A 15 -0.21 10.05 -9.70
N GLN A 16 -0.40 11.12 -8.92
CA GLN A 16 0.62 12.13 -8.71
C GLN A 16 1.21 11.97 -7.30
N PRO A 17 2.47 11.51 -7.14
CA PRO A 17 3.05 11.31 -5.83
C PRO A 17 3.31 12.66 -5.14
N ALA A 18 3.02 12.72 -3.83
CA ALA A 18 3.30 13.91 -3.02
C ALA A 18 4.82 14.18 -2.89
N THR A 19 5.63 13.12 -2.85
CA THR A 19 7.09 13.20 -2.85
C THR A 19 7.64 12.55 -4.12
N PRO A 20 8.46 13.22 -4.94
CA PRO A 20 8.99 12.64 -6.16
C PRO A 20 9.67 11.29 -5.93
N GLY A 21 9.27 10.28 -6.70
CA GLY A 21 9.81 8.92 -6.59
C GLY A 21 9.24 8.09 -5.45
N PHE A 22 8.36 8.62 -4.59
CA PHE A 22 7.77 7.90 -3.47
C PHE A 22 6.23 7.93 -3.53
N ILE A 23 5.62 6.75 -3.55
CA ILE A 23 4.18 6.59 -3.50
C ILE A 23 3.81 5.99 -2.15
N GLU A 24 3.04 6.75 -1.38
CA GLU A 24 2.50 6.32 -0.10
C GLU A 24 1.18 5.58 -0.32
N MET A 25 1.07 4.38 0.25
CA MET A 25 -0.13 3.56 0.14
C MET A 25 -0.55 3.05 1.52
N TYR A 26 -1.82 3.23 1.85
CA TYR A 26 -2.43 2.71 3.07
C TYR A 26 -3.55 1.72 2.73
N THR A 27 -3.64 0.63 3.49
CA THR A 27 -4.75 -0.31 3.43
C THR A 27 -5.20 -0.72 4.83
N CYS A 28 -6.50 -0.92 5.01
CA CYS A 28 -7.06 -1.36 6.27
C CYS A 28 -6.71 -2.84 6.54
N GLY A 29 -6.30 -3.14 7.78
CA GLY A 29 -6.00 -4.50 8.23
C GLY A 29 -7.23 -5.29 8.67
N PRO A 30 -7.10 -6.61 8.95
CA PRO A 30 -8.19 -7.43 9.43
C PRO A 30 -8.46 -7.16 10.90
N THR A 31 -9.71 -7.33 11.33
CA THR A 31 -10.03 -7.43 12.76
C THR A 31 -9.53 -8.78 13.30
N VAL A 32 -8.71 -8.76 14.36
CA VAL A 32 -8.00 -9.94 14.89
C VAL A 32 -8.84 -10.87 15.78
N TYR A 33 -10.16 -10.68 15.82
CA TYR A 33 -11.04 -11.47 16.69
C TYR A 33 -11.37 -12.86 16.13
N ARG A 34 -11.11 -13.11 14.84
CA ARG A 34 -11.38 -14.36 14.15
C ARG A 34 -10.36 -14.60 13.04
N ASP A 35 -10.27 -15.85 12.61
CA ASP A 35 -9.43 -16.25 11.49
C ASP A 35 -9.81 -15.52 10.19
N ALA A 36 -8.80 -15.22 9.39
CA ALA A 36 -9.00 -14.59 8.09
C ALA A 36 -9.71 -15.54 7.13
N HIS A 37 -10.75 -15.06 6.46
CA HIS A 37 -11.45 -15.80 5.41
C HIS A 37 -11.02 -15.34 4.01
N ILE A 38 -11.42 -16.08 2.99
CA ILE A 38 -11.06 -15.83 1.58
C ILE A 38 -11.41 -14.42 1.08
N GLY A 39 -12.48 -13.83 1.63
CA GLY A 39 -12.88 -12.45 1.35
C GLY A 39 -11.83 -11.43 1.79
N ASN A 40 -11.21 -11.64 2.96
CA ASN A 40 -10.14 -10.77 3.45
C ASN A 40 -8.89 -10.91 2.57
N MET A 41 -8.56 -12.15 2.19
CA MET A 41 -7.38 -12.44 1.36
C MET A 41 -7.44 -11.75 0.01
N ARG A 42 -8.62 -11.69 -0.64
CA ARG A 42 -8.79 -10.99 -1.91
C ARG A 42 -8.34 -9.53 -1.83
N THR A 43 -8.74 -8.83 -0.77
CA THR A 43 -8.38 -7.42 -0.56
C THR A 43 -6.88 -7.27 -0.30
N TYR A 44 -6.27 -8.17 0.47
CA TYR A 44 -4.82 -8.12 0.74
C TYR A 44 -3.97 -8.46 -0.48
N ILE A 45 -4.38 -9.44 -1.28
CA ILE A 45 -3.70 -9.77 -2.53
C ILE A 45 -3.79 -8.59 -3.48
N MET A 46 -4.95 -7.94 -3.59
CA MET A 46 -5.09 -6.77 -4.45
C MET A 46 -4.20 -5.59 -3.99
N ALA A 47 -4.07 -5.40 -2.69
CA ALA A 47 -3.16 -4.41 -2.13
C ALA A 47 -1.69 -4.71 -2.45
N ASP A 48 -1.27 -5.96 -2.27
CA ASP A 48 0.09 -6.43 -2.59
C ASP A 48 0.40 -6.29 -4.08
N TRP A 49 -0.55 -6.64 -4.94
CA TRP A 49 -0.40 -6.49 -6.38
C TRP A 49 -0.26 -5.04 -6.81
N THR A 50 -1.07 -4.15 -6.22
CA THR A 50 -1.00 -2.72 -6.50
C THR A 50 0.37 -2.16 -6.09
N ARG A 51 0.89 -2.59 -4.94
CA ARG A 51 2.24 -2.25 -4.49
C ARG A 51 3.30 -2.75 -5.47
N ALA A 52 3.27 -4.02 -5.83
CA ALA A 52 4.26 -4.63 -6.72
C ALA A 52 4.31 -3.92 -8.09
N ILE A 53 3.15 -3.57 -8.65
CA ILE A 53 3.05 -2.81 -9.91
C ILE A 53 3.67 -1.43 -9.72
N THR A 54 3.34 -0.73 -8.64
CA THR A 54 3.83 0.61 -8.36
C THR A 54 5.36 0.63 -8.18
N ASP A 55 5.90 -0.35 -7.46
CA ASP A 55 7.35 -0.52 -7.26
C ASP A 55 8.07 -0.83 -8.59
N SER A 56 7.45 -1.63 -9.48
CA SER A 56 8.01 -1.94 -10.80
C SER A 56 8.13 -0.70 -11.71
N GLN A 57 7.18 0.23 -11.61
CA GLN A 57 7.18 1.48 -12.39
C GLN A 57 8.20 2.49 -11.84
N ARG A 58 8.46 2.47 -10.52
CA ARG A 58 9.54 3.25 -9.91
C ARG A 58 10.93 2.87 -10.46
N SER A 59 11.18 1.56 -10.67
CA SER A 59 12.47 1.11 -11.22
C SER A 59 12.75 1.62 -12.63
N GLN A 60 11.72 2.03 -13.38
CA GLN A 60 11.87 2.55 -14.74
C GLN A 60 12.13 4.06 -14.77
N SER A 61 11.79 4.81 -13.72
CA SER A 61 11.85 6.27 -13.71
C SER A 61 13.05 6.86 -12.95
N ASN A 62 13.69 6.13 -12.03
CA ASN A 62 14.90 6.62 -11.36
C ASN A 62 15.81 5.49 -10.81
N PRO A 63 16.86 5.08 -11.55
CA PRO A 63 17.77 3.99 -11.15
C PRO A 63 18.76 4.35 -10.02
N HIS A 64 18.82 5.61 -9.55
CA HIS A 64 19.87 6.09 -8.63
C HIS A 64 19.43 6.40 -7.19
N GLN A 65 18.18 6.17 -6.80
CA GLN A 65 17.72 6.42 -5.41
C GLN A 65 17.58 5.12 -4.63
N GLU A 66 18.64 4.81 -3.88
CA GLU A 66 18.75 3.64 -3.02
C GLU A 66 18.28 3.95 -1.57
N HIS A 67 17.58 2.97 -0.98
CA HIS A 67 17.40 2.68 0.45
C HIS A 67 16.80 3.74 1.39
N HIS A 68 15.47 3.82 1.47
CA HIS A 68 14.78 3.97 2.77
C HIS A 68 13.45 3.20 2.75
N ARG A 69 13.50 1.91 3.11
CA ARG A 69 12.29 1.13 3.42
C ARG A 69 11.72 1.61 4.76
N LEU A 70 10.85 2.61 4.73
CA LEU A 70 9.96 2.92 5.85
C LEU A 70 8.55 2.46 5.48
N TRP A 71 8.35 1.14 5.43
CA TRP A 71 7.01 0.58 5.44
C TRP A 71 6.63 0.33 6.90
N SER A 72 6.15 1.38 7.57
CA SER A 72 5.51 1.23 8.87
C SER A 72 4.15 0.56 8.65
N TYR A 73 4.16 -0.77 8.70
CA TYR A 73 2.97 -1.55 8.99
C TYR A 73 2.49 -1.10 10.37
N ALA A 74 1.51 -0.19 10.45
CA ALA A 74 0.94 0.22 11.73
C ALA A 74 0.24 -1.01 12.33
N PRO A 75 0.80 -1.67 13.37
CA PRO A 75 0.06 -2.70 14.05
C PRO A 75 -1.05 -1.98 14.80
N GLY A 76 -2.29 -2.37 14.54
CA GLY A 76 -3.43 -1.90 15.30
C GLY A 76 -3.16 -2.06 16.81
N ILE A 77 -3.25 -0.93 17.52
CA ILE A 77 -3.94 -0.78 18.80
C ILE A 77 -4.22 -2.12 19.52
N GLY A 78 -3.30 -2.52 20.39
CA GLY A 78 -3.42 -3.71 21.24
C GLY A 78 -2.33 -3.71 22.27
N GLY A 79 -2.60 -3.07 23.41
CA GLY A 79 -1.63 -2.84 24.48
C GLY A 79 -1.06 -4.11 25.11
N GLY A 80 0.12 -3.97 25.69
CA GLY A 80 0.69 -4.98 26.58
C GLY A 80 2.21 -4.99 26.56
N ARG A 81 2.84 -4.14 27.37
CA ARG A 81 4.21 -4.36 27.85
C ARG A 81 4.33 -5.80 28.35
N ARG A 82 5.24 -6.58 27.78
CA ARG A 82 5.91 -7.66 28.53
C ARG A 82 7.40 -7.65 28.17
N ARG A 83 8.15 -7.19 29.18
CA ARG A 83 9.53 -7.47 29.58
C ARG A 83 10.55 -7.73 28.48
#